data_AF-A0A7C2VFV2-F1
#
_entry.id   AF-A0A7C2VFV2-F1
#
_cell.length_a   1.000
_cell.length_b   1.000
_cell.length_c   1.000
_cell.angle_alpha   90.00
_cell.angle_beta   90.00
_cell.angle_gamma   90.00
#
_symmetry.space_group_name_H-M   'P 1'
#
loop_
_entity.id
_entity.type
_entity.pdbx_description
1 polymer ?
#
loop_
_entity_poly.entity_id
_entity_poly.type
_entity_poly.pdbx_seq_one_letter_code
_entity_poly.pdbx_strand_id
1 'polypeptide(L)'
;MPRVFNWQINREMEYPYPASPPERQFAAVFDINKCIACQTCTLACKQAWTSGRGQEHMFWNNVETKPYGSYPLAWDVRLLEMLGPQTWEGDTYTGKTIFEAAPPGQVALGFLPEDVDWAHPGLGEDEVYGVVEGGAYFGIPHQVWFFYLQRICNHCTYPACLAACPRKAIYKRKEDGIVLIDQTRCRGYRECERACPYKKIFYNGVTRISEKCIACFPRVEQGLQPFCTVNCIGRIRINGWIHTPDKADPENPVDFLVHIRKVALPLYPQFGLQVNIYYIPPIHVPTKFLRQMFGPRVDKAIETYRKAPEDPELKGVLMLMGATERWVDKFRVQGDYVYGYDERGNELVRVPLKEPIYLRPVYDRQFTVYRHNIT
;
A
#
# COMPACT_ATOMS: atom_id res chain seq x y z
N MET A 1 -3.81 -2.86 -29.26
CA MET A 1 -4.56 -2.51 -28.03
C MET A 1 -4.67 -0.99 -27.94
N PRO A 2 -5.63 -0.41 -27.21
CA PRO A 2 -5.60 1.01 -26.87
C PRO A 2 -4.27 1.44 -26.23
N ARG A 3 -3.85 2.67 -26.49
CA ARG A 3 -2.73 3.32 -25.78
C ARG A 3 -3.29 4.17 -24.65
N VAL A 4 -2.70 4.04 -23.47
CA VAL A 4 -3.10 4.79 -22.27
C VAL A 4 -1.88 5.40 -21.62
N PHE A 5 -2.02 6.62 -21.09
CA PHE A 5 -0.94 7.29 -20.38
C PHE A 5 -0.89 6.83 -18.92
N ASN A 6 0.29 6.42 -18.46
CA ASN A 6 0.55 6.07 -17.07
C ASN A 6 1.62 6.99 -16.49
N TRP A 7 1.18 7.91 -15.63
CA TRP A 7 2.04 8.93 -15.02
C TRP A 7 3.06 8.36 -14.03
N GLN A 8 2.89 7.13 -13.53
CA GLN A 8 3.84 6.48 -12.62
C GLN A 8 5.07 5.93 -13.34
N ILE A 9 4.95 5.69 -14.64
CA ILE A 9 6.06 5.25 -15.51
C ILE A 9 6.42 6.32 -16.55
N ASN A 10 5.75 7.47 -16.49
CA ASN A 10 5.93 8.65 -17.34
C ASN A 10 5.90 8.36 -18.84
N ARG A 11 5.00 7.47 -19.30
CA ARG A 11 4.84 7.18 -20.72
C ARG A 11 3.46 6.62 -21.04
N GLU A 12 3.17 6.57 -22.33
CA GLU A 12 2.10 5.73 -22.86
C GLU A 12 2.52 4.26 -22.86
N MET A 13 1.55 3.38 -22.66
CA MET A 13 1.70 1.94 -22.72
C MET A 13 0.45 1.31 -23.33
N GLU A 14 0.56 0.05 -23.75
CA GLU A 14 -0.59 -0.73 -24.18
C GLU A 14 -1.44 -1.21 -22.99
N TYR A 15 -2.76 -1.09 -23.10
CA TYR A 15 -3.71 -1.71 -22.19
C TYR A 15 -4.91 -2.22 -22.98
N PRO A 16 -5.46 -3.44 -22.70
CA PRO A 16 -6.52 -4.03 -23.53
C PRO A 16 -7.81 -3.22 -23.65
N TYR A 17 -8.06 -2.28 -22.74
CA TYR A 17 -9.26 -1.44 -22.71
C TYR A 17 -8.91 0.05 -22.82
N PRO A 18 -9.80 0.91 -23.32
CA PRO A 18 -9.63 2.36 -23.23
C PRO A 18 -9.54 2.82 -21.77
N ALA A 19 -8.86 3.94 -21.55
CA ALA A 19 -8.86 4.58 -20.24
C ALA A 19 -10.30 4.96 -19.84
N SER A 20 -10.70 4.57 -18.62
CA SER A 20 -12.02 4.84 -18.05
C SER A 20 -11.86 5.37 -16.62
N PRO A 21 -11.43 6.64 -16.45
CA PRO A 21 -11.20 7.20 -15.13
C PRO A 21 -12.51 7.28 -14.33
N PRO A 22 -12.48 6.94 -13.03
CA PRO A 22 -13.63 7.15 -12.15
C PRO A 22 -13.78 8.64 -11.79
N GLU A 23 -14.91 9.00 -11.19
CA GLU A 23 -15.19 10.35 -10.66
C GLU A 23 -14.24 10.68 -9.50
N ARG A 24 -13.96 9.71 -8.63
CA ARG A 24 -12.91 9.76 -7.61
C ARG A 24 -12.16 8.43 -7.59
N GLN A 25 -10.91 8.42 -7.14
CA GLN A 25 -10.10 7.20 -7.06
C GLN A 25 -9.73 6.89 -5.62
N PHE A 26 -10.21 5.76 -5.10
CA PHE A 26 -9.77 5.19 -3.82
C PHE A 26 -8.26 4.99 -3.83
N ALA A 27 -7.61 5.48 -2.78
CA ALA A 27 -6.18 5.33 -2.58
C ALA A 27 -5.81 5.20 -1.09
N ALA A 28 -4.57 4.82 -0.83
CA ALA A 28 -4.00 4.85 0.50
C ALA A 28 -2.48 5.08 0.48
N VAL A 29 -1.97 5.64 1.58
CA VAL A 29 -0.53 5.75 1.84
C VAL A 29 -0.18 4.97 3.10
N PHE A 30 0.85 4.13 3.02
CA PHE A 30 1.41 3.38 4.14
C PHE A 30 2.82 3.85 4.47
N ASP A 31 3.01 4.37 5.68
CA ASP A 31 4.32 4.73 6.21
C ASP A 31 5.03 3.52 6.82
N ILE A 32 5.77 2.80 5.99
CA ILE A 32 6.44 1.56 6.40
C ILE A 32 7.70 1.78 7.24
N ASN A 33 8.06 3.03 7.56
CA ASN A 33 9.04 3.34 8.61
C ASN A 33 8.46 3.13 10.01
N LYS A 34 7.13 3.21 10.16
CA LYS A 34 6.42 3.08 11.44
C LYS A 34 5.84 1.68 11.66
N CYS A 35 5.96 0.79 10.68
CA CYS A 35 5.34 -0.52 10.81
C CYS A 35 6.13 -1.42 11.76
N ILE A 36 5.39 -2.18 12.57
CA ILE A 36 5.91 -3.11 13.57
C ILE A 36 5.45 -4.56 13.33
N ALA A 37 4.92 -4.87 12.15
CA ALA A 37 4.39 -6.19 11.75
C ALA A 37 3.48 -6.92 12.76
N CYS A 38 2.79 -6.21 13.65
CA CYS A 38 1.89 -6.81 14.65
C CYS A 38 0.70 -7.64 14.10
N GLN A 39 0.56 -7.78 12.78
CA GLN A 39 -0.50 -8.50 12.07
C GLN A 39 -1.94 -8.06 12.42
N THR A 40 -2.14 -6.98 13.19
CA THR A 40 -3.48 -6.55 13.64
C THR A 40 -4.35 -6.16 12.45
N CYS A 41 -3.78 -5.47 11.45
CA CYS A 41 -4.48 -5.14 10.23
C CYS A 41 -4.86 -6.38 9.41
N THR A 42 -4.02 -7.43 9.43
CA THR A 42 -4.27 -8.72 8.76
C THR A 42 -5.49 -9.38 9.40
N LEU A 43 -5.49 -9.51 10.73
CA LEU A 43 -6.59 -10.13 11.47
C LEU A 43 -7.87 -9.32 11.42
N ALA A 44 -7.81 -7.98 11.48
CA ALA A 44 -8.99 -7.14 11.35
C ALA A 44 -9.70 -7.35 10.00
N CYS A 45 -8.94 -7.44 8.90
CA CYS A 45 -9.49 -7.76 7.59
C CYS A 45 -10.02 -9.21 7.53
N LYS A 46 -9.26 -10.15 8.12
CA LYS A 46 -9.60 -11.57 8.14
C LYS A 46 -10.97 -11.81 8.76
N GLN A 47 -11.15 -11.30 9.97
CA GLN A 47 -12.36 -11.47 10.77
C GLN A 47 -13.56 -10.77 10.14
N ALA A 48 -13.35 -9.59 9.57
CA ALA A 48 -14.42 -8.82 8.96
C ALA A 48 -14.95 -9.45 7.66
N TRP A 49 -14.08 -10.06 6.84
CA TRP A 49 -14.45 -10.36 5.44
C TRP A 49 -14.18 -11.78 4.96
N THR A 50 -13.20 -12.48 5.53
CA THR A 50 -12.69 -13.74 4.97
C THR A 50 -12.67 -14.87 6.01
N SER A 51 -13.72 -14.94 6.83
CA SER A 51 -13.91 -15.94 7.89
C SER A 51 -14.85 -17.09 7.49
N GLY A 52 -15.39 -17.06 6.26
CA GLY A 52 -16.24 -18.10 5.69
C GLY A 52 -15.47 -19.30 5.14
N ARG A 53 -16.22 -20.34 4.76
CA ARG A 53 -15.67 -21.59 4.23
C ARG A 53 -14.93 -21.37 2.91
N GLY A 54 -13.74 -21.95 2.79
CA GLY A 54 -12.88 -21.82 1.61
C GLY A 54 -12.13 -20.50 1.54
N GLN A 55 -12.31 -19.61 2.53
CA GLN A 55 -11.61 -18.34 2.64
C GLN A 55 -10.42 -18.41 3.61
N GLU A 56 -10.07 -19.58 4.16
CA GLU A 56 -9.09 -19.75 5.24
C GLU A 56 -7.69 -19.24 4.83
N HIS A 57 -7.30 -19.46 3.58
CA HIS A 57 -6.06 -18.96 2.97
C HIS A 57 -6.20 -17.53 2.41
N MET A 58 -7.37 -16.90 2.48
CA MET A 58 -7.54 -15.55 1.93
C MET A 58 -7.08 -14.51 2.94
N PHE A 59 -5.93 -13.91 2.67
CA PHE A 59 -5.40 -12.75 3.39
C PHE A 59 -5.42 -11.52 2.48
N TRP A 60 -6.63 -10.96 2.30
CA TRP A 60 -6.83 -9.77 1.47
C TRP A 60 -5.90 -8.63 1.88
N ASN A 61 -5.71 -8.44 3.18
CA ASN A 61 -4.61 -7.70 3.78
C ASN A 61 -3.62 -8.68 4.42
N ASN A 62 -2.34 -8.54 4.14
CA ASN A 62 -1.28 -9.35 4.74
C ASN A 62 -0.04 -8.47 4.98
N VAL A 63 0.87 -8.93 5.83
CA VAL A 63 2.16 -8.28 6.09
C VAL A 63 3.27 -9.29 5.85
N GLU A 64 4.29 -8.88 5.08
CA GLU A 64 5.46 -9.69 4.74
C GLU A 64 6.73 -9.01 5.26
N THR A 65 7.73 -9.79 5.66
CA THR A 65 9.08 -9.28 5.92
C THR A 65 9.88 -9.32 4.63
N LYS A 66 10.49 -8.20 4.23
CA LYS A 66 11.37 -8.14 3.05
C LYS A 66 12.84 -8.14 3.49
N PRO A 67 13.72 -8.82 2.74
CA PRO A 67 13.50 -9.25 1.35
C PRO A 67 12.88 -10.64 1.12
N TYR A 68 12.90 -11.54 2.10
CA TYR A 68 12.64 -12.97 1.84
C TYR A 68 11.18 -13.42 2.01
N GLY A 69 10.45 -12.80 2.94
CA GLY A 69 9.03 -13.09 3.17
C GLY A 69 8.15 -12.66 2.00
N SER A 70 7.13 -13.48 1.74
CA SER A 70 6.21 -13.28 0.62
C SER A 70 4.87 -14.01 0.83
N TYR A 71 3.80 -13.45 0.26
CA TYR A 71 2.51 -14.15 0.24
C TYR A 71 1.65 -13.80 -1.00
N PRO A 72 1.37 -14.72 -1.93
CA PRO A 72 1.88 -16.08 -1.99
C PRO A 72 3.40 -16.11 -2.17
N LEU A 73 4.00 -17.28 -2.00
CA LEU A 73 5.46 -17.43 -2.08
C LEU A 73 6.03 -16.88 -3.39
N ALA A 74 7.07 -16.04 -3.24
CA ALA A 74 7.83 -15.43 -4.32
C ALA A 74 6.99 -14.69 -5.39
N TRP A 75 5.84 -14.12 -5.01
CA TRP A 75 4.92 -13.46 -5.95
C TRP A 75 5.57 -12.36 -6.80
N ASP A 76 6.47 -11.60 -6.20
CA ASP A 76 7.21 -10.49 -6.81
C ASP A 76 8.41 -11.00 -7.59
N VAL A 77 9.26 -11.82 -6.96
CA VAL A 77 10.49 -12.35 -7.58
C VAL A 77 10.19 -13.15 -8.84
N ARG A 78 9.25 -14.11 -8.80
CA ARG A 78 8.87 -14.91 -9.98
C ARG A 78 8.41 -14.02 -11.13
N LEU A 79 7.63 -12.97 -10.84
CA LEU A 79 7.14 -12.08 -11.88
C LEU A 79 8.24 -11.17 -12.45
N LEU A 80 9.15 -10.68 -11.60
CA LEU A 80 10.31 -9.90 -12.04
C LEU A 80 11.26 -10.75 -12.89
N GLU A 81 11.47 -12.02 -12.54
CA GLU A 81 12.24 -12.97 -13.35
C GLU A 81 11.59 -13.19 -14.72
N MET A 82 10.27 -13.35 -14.78
CA MET A 82 9.54 -13.47 -16.05
C MET A 82 9.65 -12.21 -16.93
N LEU A 83 9.67 -11.01 -16.33
CA LEU A 83 9.89 -9.76 -17.06
C LEU A 83 11.34 -9.61 -17.52
N GLY A 84 12.29 -10.22 -16.81
CA GLY A 84 13.72 -10.04 -17.04
C GLY A 84 14.22 -8.64 -16.68
N PRO A 85 15.49 -8.32 -17.00
CA PRO A 85 16.06 -7.01 -16.76
C PRO A 85 15.33 -5.90 -17.53
N GLN A 86 15.05 -4.79 -16.85
CA GLN A 86 14.34 -3.65 -17.41
C GLN A 86 15.03 -2.34 -17.01
N THR A 87 14.75 -1.26 -17.74
CA THR A 87 15.48 0.01 -17.62
C THR A 87 14.59 1.19 -17.30
N TRP A 88 15.19 2.17 -16.61
CA TRP A 88 14.63 3.50 -16.37
C TRP A 88 15.60 4.54 -16.93
N GLU A 89 15.07 5.54 -17.64
CA GLU A 89 15.79 6.72 -18.11
C GLU A 89 15.27 7.93 -17.31
N GLY A 90 16.01 8.31 -16.27
CA GLY A 90 15.53 9.28 -15.29
C GLY A 90 14.27 8.76 -14.58
N ASP A 91 13.16 9.50 -14.72
CA ASP A 91 11.85 9.14 -14.16
C ASP A 91 10.96 8.36 -15.14
N THR A 92 11.45 8.06 -16.35
CA THR A 92 10.67 7.36 -17.39
C THR A 92 11.07 5.89 -17.46
N TYR A 93 10.11 4.98 -17.37
CA TYR A 93 10.36 3.56 -17.53
C TYR A 93 10.38 3.19 -19.01
N THR A 94 11.49 2.68 -19.51
CA THR A 94 11.65 2.33 -20.94
C THR A 94 11.50 0.83 -21.23
N GLY A 95 11.38 0.02 -20.17
CA GLY A 95 11.12 -1.41 -20.26
C GLY A 95 9.69 -1.77 -20.66
N LYS A 96 9.42 -3.08 -20.80
CA LYS A 96 8.07 -3.62 -21.08
C LYS A 96 7.26 -3.80 -19.80
N THR A 97 6.03 -3.30 -19.79
CA THR A 97 5.04 -3.62 -18.74
C THR A 97 4.55 -5.07 -18.87
N ILE A 98 3.78 -5.56 -17.88
CA ILE A 98 3.21 -6.92 -17.97
C ILE A 98 2.24 -7.07 -19.14
N PHE A 99 1.61 -5.99 -19.61
CA PHE A 99 0.71 -6.01 -20.76
C PHE A 99 1.49 -6.18 -22.06
N GLU A 100 2.59 -5.45 -22.21
CA GLU A 100 3.46 -5.47 -23.39
C GLU A 100 4.36 -6.72 -23.45
N ALA A 101 4.61 -7.36 -22.30
CA ALA A 101 5.36 -8.61 -22.19
C ALA A 101 4.47 -9.87 -22.19
N ALA A 102 3.15 -9.73 -22.37
CA ALA A 102 2.23 -10.86 -22.31
C ALA A 102 2.49 -11.87 -23.45
N PRO A 103 2.52 -13.19 -23.16
CA PRO A 103 2.67 -14.21 -24.20
C PRO A 103 1.39 -14.32 -25.04
N PRO A 104 1.47 -14.87 -26.27
CA PRO A 104 0.31 -15.09 -27.12
C PRO A 104 -0.81 -15.83 -26.39
N GLY A 105 -2.05 -15.33 -26.51
CA GLY A 105 -3.22 -15.89 -25.84
C GLY A 105 -3.44 -15.41 -24.40
N GLN A 106 -2.52 -14.62 -23.83
CA GLN A 106 -2.70 -13.98 -22.53
C GLN A 106 -2.79 -12.46 -22.66
N VAL A 107 -3.54 -11.81 -21.77
CA VAL A 107 -3.69 -10.34 -21.77
C VAL A 107 -2.64 -9.62 -20.93
N ALA A 108 -1.96 -10.35 -20.04
CA ALA A 108 -0.93 -9.84 -19.15
C ALA A 108 0.01 -11.00 -18.78
N LEU A 109 1.30 -10.71 -18.67
CA LEU A 109 2.30 -11.61 -18.15
C LEU A 109 1.97 -11.95 -16.68
N GLY A 110 1.91 -13.23 -16.38
CA GLY A 110 1.63 -13.70 -15.03
C GLY A 110 1.64 -15.23 -14.96
N PHE A 111 1.58 -15.74 -13.74
CA PHE A 111 1.57 -17.16 -13.43
C PHE A 111 0.47 -17.43 -12.41
N LEU A 112 -0.04 -18.66 -12.38
CA LEU A 112 -1.02 -19.08 -11.39
C LEU A 112 -0.25 -19.68 -10.20
N PRO A 113 -0.37 -19.15 -8.97
CA PRO A 113 0.28 -19.76 -7.83
C PRO A 113 -0.29 -21.16 -7.55
N GLU A 114 0.58 -22.04 -7.05
CA GLU A 114 0.21 -23.38 -6.60
C GLU A 114 -0.34 -23.34 -5.17
N ASP A 115 -1.03 -24.40 -4.74
CA ASP A 115 -1.63 -24.45 -3.40
C ASP A 115 -0.57 -24.30 -2.28
N VAL A 116 0.64 -24.85 -2.51
CA VAL A 116 1.77 -24.71 -1.57
C VAL A 116 2.22 -23.26 -1.41
N ASP A 117 2.08 -22.44 -2.44
CA ASP A 117 2.46 -21.02 -2.38
C ASP A 117 1.55 -20.23 -1.42
N TRP A 118 0.37 -20.75 -1.09
CA TRP A 118 -0.60 -20.15 -0.17
C TRP A 118 -0.57 -20.73 1.25
N ALA A 119 0.19 -21.80 1.48
CA ALA A 119 0.15 -22.57 2.71
C ALA A 119 0.72 -21.83 3.94
N HIS A 120 1.64 -20.88 3.72
CA HIS A 120 2.43 -20.25 4.80
C HIS A 120 2.41 -18.70 4.72
N PRO A 121 1.35 -18.04 5.22
CA PRO A 121 1.17 -16.58 5.09
C PRO A 121 2.19 -15.68 5.82
N GLY A 122 3.03 -16.25 6.68
CA GLY A 122 4.10 -15.57 7.40
C GLY A 122 5.49 -16.22 7.21
N LEU A 123 5.68 -17.01 6.15
CA LEU A 123 6.99 -17.59 5.88
C LEU A 123 8.03 -16.47 5.64
N GLY A 124 9.20 -16.60 6.27
CA GLY A 124 10.26 -15.59 6.21
C GLY A 124 10.02 -14.38 7.12
N GLU A 125 9.08 -14.46 8.08
CA GLU A 125 8.93 -13.44 9.14
C GLU A 125 10.24 -13.24 9.88
N ASP A 126 10.58 -11.97 10.10
CA ASP A 126 11.83 -11.47 10.69
C ASP A 126 13.15 -12.03 10.11
N GLU A 127 13.10 -12.61 8.91
CA GLU A 127 14.31 -13.05 8.22
C GLU A 127 15.08 -11.86 7.66
N VAL A 128 16.35 -11.73 8.08
CA VAL A 128 17.18 -10.57 7.82
C VAL A 128 18.11 -10.78 6.63
N TYR A 129 18.37 -9.71 5.87
CA TYR A 129 19.45 -9.68 4.88
C TYR A 129 20.75 -9.23 5.50
N GLY A 130 21.84 -9.92 5.18
CA GLY A 130 23.21 -9.56 5.59
C GLY A 130 23.70 -10.33 6.81
N VAL A 131 24.97 -10.12 7.14
CA VAL A 131 25.65 -10.71 8.30
C VAL A 131 26.35 -9.60 9.05
N VAL A 132 26.39 -9.67 10.39
CA VAL A 132 27.17 -8.75 11.22
C VAL A 132 28.57 -9.32 11.40
N GLU A 133 29.59 -8.59 10.94
CA GLU A 133 30.98 -8.92 11.19
C GLU A 133 31.51 -8.23 12.46
N GLY A 134 32.58 -8.77 13.06
CA GLY A 134 33.22 -8.17 14.23
C GLY A 134 33.73 -6.76 13.92
N GLY A 135 33.37 -5.78 14.77
CA GLY A 135 33.72 -4.36 14.56
C GLY A 135 32.67 -3.54 13.81
N ALA A 136 31.52 -4.13 13.45
CA ALA A 136 30.40 -3.39 12.92
C ALA A 136 29.86 -2.35 13.92
N TYR A 137 29.42 -1.21 13.42
CA TYR A 137 28.78 -0.13 14.18
C TYR A 137 27.47 0.30 13.52
N PHE A 138 26.59 0.95 14.27
CA PHE A 138 25.31 1.42 13.76
C PHE A 138 25.51 2.56 12.75
N GLY A 139 25.00 2.38 11.54
CA GLY A 139 24.97 3.38 10.48
C GLY A 139 23.73 3.20 9.61
N ILE A 140 23.33 4.25 8.89
CA ILE A 140 22.20 4.22 7.96
C ILE A 140 22.72 4.39 6.52
N PRO A 141 22.37 3.50 5.57
CA PRO A 141 21.51 2.31 5.74
C PRO A 141 22.16 1.22 6.61
N HIS A 142 21.34 0.39 7.23
CA HIS A 142 21.82 -0.70 8.10
C HIS A 142 22.53 -1.77 7.27
N GLN A 143 23.63 -2.34 7.81
CA GLN A 143 24.36 -3.43 7.17
C GLN A 143 23.54 -4.73 7.14
N VAL A 144 22.87 -5.02 8.26
CA VAL A 144 21.86 -6.08 8.38
C VAL A 144 20.50 -5.43 8.44
N TRP A 145 19.61 -5.80 7.55
CA TRP A 145 18.33 -5.12 7.40
C TRP A 145 17.21 -6.07 7.00
N PHE A 146 16.01 -5.71 7.43
CA PHE A 146 14.75 -6.16 6.89
C PHE A 146 13.74 -5.02 7.10
N PHE A 147 12.57 -5.13 6.49
CA PHE A 147 11.46 -4.23 6.77
C PHE A 147 10.14 -4.91 6.49
N TYR A 148 9.06 -4.35 7.02
CA TYR A 148 7.74 -4.92 6.84
C TYR A 148 7.00 -4.25 5.69
N LEU A 149 6.47 -5.06 4.78
CA LEU A 149 5.65 -4.64 3.65
C LEU A 149 4.22 -5.15 3.83
N GLN A 150 3.29 -4.23 4.07
CA GLN A 150 1.87 -4.57 4.23
C GLN A 150 1.19 -4.40 2.87
N ARG A 151 0.48 -5.41 2.39
CA ARG A 151 -0.14 -5.36 1.07
C ARG A 151 -1.63 -5.61 1.13
N ILE A 152 -2.36 -4.83 0.34
CA ILE A 152 -3.76 -5.06 -0.03
C ILE A 152 -3.91 -5.04 -1.55
N CYS A 153 -5.12 -5.25 -2.07
CA CYS A 153 -5.37 -4.96 -3.49
C CYS A 153 -5.09 -3.49 -3.77
N ASN A 154 -4.43 -3.20 -4.89
CA ASN A 154 -4.03 -1.85 -5.26
C ASN A 154 -5.15 -1.02 -5.94
N HIS A 155 -6.32 -1.62 -6.18
CA HIS A 155 -7.48 -1.00 -6.88
C HIS A 155 -7.06 -0.16 -8.08
N CYS A 156 -6.20 -0.75 -8.93
CA CYS A 156 -5.38 -0.06 -9.91
C CYS A 156 -6.17 0.76 -10.94
N THR A 157 -5.50 1.73 -11.58
CA THR A 157 -6.08 2.49 -12.71
C THR A 157 -6.26 1.62 -13.94
N TYR A 158 -5.27 0.78 -14.24
CA TYR A 158 -5.28 -0.19 -15.33
C TYR A 158 -5.22 -1.62 -14.76
N PRO A 159 -6.32 -2.14 -14.20
CA PRO A 159 -6.32 -3.42 -13.50
C PRO A 159 -6.15 -4.61 -14.47
N ALA A 160 -5.08 -5.39 -14.28
CA ALA A 160 -4.83 -6.61 -15.06
C ALA A 160 -5.86 -7.72 -14.78
N CYS A 161 -6.37 -7.80 -13.54
CA CYS A 161 -7.41 -8.77 -13.19
C CYS A 161 -8.73 -8.51 -13.95
N LEU A 162 -9.12 -7.24 -14.08
CA LEU A 162 -10.25 -6.83 -14.91
C LEU A 162 -9.99 -7.21 -16.35
N ALA A 163 -8.80 -6.89 -16.85
CA ALA A 163 -8.47 -7.11 -18.24
C ALA A 163 -8.53 -8.59 -18.63
N ALA A 164 -8.13 -9.47 -17.71
CA ALA A 164 -8.04 -10.91 -17.94
C ALA A 164 -9.33 -11.67 -17.76
N CYS A 165 -10.36 -11.11 -17.12
CA CYS A 165 -11.57 -11.87 -16.82
C CYS A 165 -12.40 -12.14 -18.10
N PRO A 166 -12.48 -13.39 -18.60
CA PRO A 166 -13.19 -13.68 -19.85
C PRO A 166 -14.70 -13.44 -19.75
N ARG A 167 -15.24 -13.53 -18.52
CA ARG A 167 -16.66 -13.27 -18.23
C ARG A 167 -16.99 -11.82 -17.93
N LYS A 168 -15.99 -10.93 -17.89
CA LYS A 168 -16.15 -9.52 -17.50
C LYS A 168 -16.86 -9.38 -16.14
N ALA A 169 -16.63 -10.32 -15.22
CA ALA A 169 -17.21 -10.31 -13.87
C ALA A 169 -16.51 -9.31 -12.95
N ILE A 170 -15.28 -8.90 -13.29
CA ILE A 170 -14.54 -7.87 -12.58
C ILE A 170 -14.88 -6.51 -13.20
N TYR A 171 -15.18 -5.54 -12.36
CA TYR A 171 -15.49 -4.19 -12.76
C TYR A 171 -14.83 -3.19 -11.82
N LYS A 172 -14.65 -1.97 -12.31
CA LYS A 172 -14.19 -0.84 -11.53
C LYS A 172 -15.37 0.12 -11.38
N ARG A 173 -15.71 0.44 -10.14
CA ARG A 173 -16.80 1.37 -9.82
C ARG A 173 -16.49 2.75 -10.38
N LYS A 174 -17.52 3.43 -10.89
CA LYS A 174 -17.38 4.73 -11.56
C LYS A 174 -17.23 5.85 -10.52
N GLU A 175 -17.90 5.73 -9.40
CA GLU A 175 -18.01 6.73 -8.35
C GLU A 175 -16.75 6.85 -7.47
N ASP A 176 -16.02 5.76 -7.26
CA ASP A 176 -14.91 5.70 -6.28
C ASP A 176 -13.67 4.92 -6.75
N GLY A 177 -13.70 4.33 -7.95
CA GLY A 177 -12.57 3.59 -8.51
C GLY A 177 -12.24 2.28 -7.76
N ILE A 178 -13.10 1.79 -6.87
CA ILE A 178 -12.90 0.50 -6.22
C ILE A 178 -13.16 -0.63 -7.23
N VAL A 179 -12.14 -1.45 -7.48
CA VAL A 179 -12.26 -2.68 -8.28
C VAL A 179 -12.92 -3.80 -7.48
N LEU A 180 -13.98 -4.43 -8.01
CA LEU A 180 -14.74 -5.52 -7.38
C LEU A 180 -14.90 -6.71 -8.32
N ILE A 181 -15.26 -7.87 -7.76
CA ILE A 181 -15.64 -9.08 -8.50
C ILE A 181 -17.11 -9.36 -8.23
N ASP A 182 -17.94 -9.32 -9.28
CA ASP A 182 -19.33 -9.77 -9.23
C ASP A 182 -19.37 -11.28 -9.00
N GLN A 183 -19.74 -11.67 -7.78
CA GLN A 183 -19.81 -13.07 -7.36
C GLN A 183 -20.87 -13.85 -8.15
N THR A 184 -21.92 -13.20 -8.65
CA THR A 184 -22.99 -13.85 -9.42
C THR A 184 -22.57 -14.20 -10.84
N ARG A 185 -21.64 -13.42 -11.42
CA ARG A 185 -21.09 -13.61 -12.77
C ARG A 185 -19.80 -14.42 -12.78
N CYS A 186 -19.08 -14.46 -11.66
CA CYS A 186 -17.84 -15.20 -11.51
C CYS A 186 -18.08 -16.71 -11.66
N ARG A 187 -17.17 -17.40 -12.35
CA ARG A 187 -17.21 -18.86 -12.56
C ARG A 187 -15.86 -19.53 -12.34
N GLY A 188 -14.96 -18.85 -11.63
CA GLY A 188 -13.71 -19.49 -11.18
C GLY A 188 -12.70 -19.82 -12.28
N TYR A 189 -12.66 -19.07 -13.40
CA TYR A 189 -11.67 -19.29 -14.46
C TYR A 189 -10.22 -19.01 -14.05
N ARG A 190 -10.00 -18.29 -12.94
CA ARG A 190 -8.68 -17.97 -12.35
C ARG A 190 -7.71 -17.19 -13.26
N GLU A 191 -8.13 -16.79 -14.45
CA GLU A 191 -7.41 -15.86 -15.34
C GLU A 191 -7.03 -14.55 -14.64
N CYS A 192 -7.94 -14.03 -13.80
CA CYS A 192 -7.68 -12.84 -13.00
C CYS A 192 -6.66 -13.05 -11.86
N GLU A 193 -6.57 -14.27 -11.32
CA GLU A 193 -5.57 -14.66 -10.32
C GLU A 193 -4.18 -14.74 -10.96
N ARG A 194 -4.10 -15.38 -12.15
CA ARG A 194 -2.87 -15.44 -12.96
C ARG A 194 -2.35 -14.04 -13.31
N ALA A 195 -3.23 -13.21 -13.88
CA ALA A 195 -2.88 -11.91 -14.42
C ALA A 195 -2.57 -10.84 -13.36
N CYS A 196 -3.08 -10.96 -12.13
CA CYS A 196 -2.78 -9.99 -11.10
C CYS A 196 -1.31 -10.11 -10.68
N PRO A 197 -0.46 -9.10 -10.92
CA PRO A 197 0.96 -9.23 -10.60
C PRO A 197 1.19 -9.28 -9.09
N TYR A 198 0.33 -8.62 -8.30
CA TYR A 198 0.39 -8.61 -6.84
C TYR A 198 -0.27 -9.82 -6.17
N LYS A 199 -0.90 -10.72 -6.96
CA LYS A 199 -1.62 -11.91 -6.45
C LYS A 199 -2.64 -11.57 -5.36
N LYS A 200 -3.42 -10.51 -5.60
CA LYS A 200 -4.48 -10.01 -4.69
C LYS A 200 -5.89 -10.42 -5.11
N ILE A 201 -5.98 -11.49 -5.89
CA ILE A 201 -7.20 -12.22 -6.22
C ILE A 201 -6.99 -13.63 -5.67
N PHE A 202 -7.98 -14.16 -4.97
CA PHE A 202 -7.91 -15.45 -4.31
C PHE A 202 -9.03 -16.33 -4.84
N TYR A 203 -8.75 -17.59 -5.13
CA TYR A 203 -9.77 -18.53 -5.58
C TYR A 203 -10.35 -19.30 -4.40
N ASN A 204 -11.66 -19.25 -4.22
CA ASN A 204 -12.34 -20.04 -3.20
C ASN A 204 -12.67 -21.43 -3.76
N GLY A 205 -11.98 -22.47 -3.29
CA GLY A 205 -12.20 -23.85 -3.73
C GLY A 205 -13.58 -24.41 -3.38
N VAL A 206 -14.25 -23.86 -2.36
CA VAL A 206 -15.58 -24.29 -1.91
C VAL A 206 -16.67 -23.68 -2.78
N THR A 207 -16.68 -22.35 -2.93
CA THR A 207 -17.69 -21.63 -3.73
C THR A 207 -17.37 -21.63 -5.23
N ARG A 208 -16.16 -22.05 -5.61
CA ARG A 208 -15.64 -22.13 -6.98
C ARG A 208 -15.67 -20.78 -7.73
N ILE A 209 -15.49 -19.70 -6.98
CA ILE A 209 -15.40 -18.34 -7.50
C ILE A 209 -14.21 -17.61 -6.87
N SER A 210 -13.73 -16.57 -7.56
CA SER A 210 -12.64 -15.74 -7.06
C SER A 210 -13.16 -14.56 -6.23
N GLU A 211 -12.39 -14.22 -5.20
CA GLU A 211 -12.65 -13.18 -4.22
C GLU A 211 -11.43 -12.26 -4.08
N LYS A 212 -11.62 -11.06 -3.56
CA LYS A 212 -10.54 -10.08 -3.37
C LYS A 212 -10.92 -9.02 -2.34
N CYS A 213 -9.91 -8.29 -1.86
CA CYS A 213 -10.10 -7.06 -1.08
C CYS A 213 -11.16 -6.16 -1.73
N ILE A 214 -12.18 -5.78 -0.97
CA ILE A 214 -13.26 -4.91 -1.42
C ILE A 214 -13.06 -3.44 -1.01
N ALA A 215 -11.85 -3.07 -0.58
CA ALA A 215 -11.52 -1.77 0.03
C ALA A 215 -12.45 -1.35 1.19
N CYS A 216 -13.13 -2.32 1.83
CA CYS A 216 -14.22 -2.07 2.77
C CYS A 216 -15.26 -1.08 2.21
N PHE A 217 -15.66 -1.19 0.94
CA PHE A 217 -16.58 -0.23 0.31
C PHE A 217 -17.84 0.09 1.14
N PRO A 218 -18.46 -0.84 1.89
CA PRO A 218 -19.63 -0.48 2.71
C PRO A 218 -19.30 0.53 3.81
N ARG A 219 -18.06 0.56 4.29
CA ARG A 219 -17.55 1.57 5.25
C ARG A 219 -17.18 2.86 4.54
N VAL A 220 -16.50 2.78 3.40
CA VAL A 220 -16.09 3.95 2.61
C VAL A 220 -17.31 4.80 2.22
N GLU A 221 -18.41 4.16 1.83
CA GLU A 221 -19.70 4.82 1.51
C GLU A 221 -20.31 5.58 2.69
N GLN A 222 -19.94 5.22 3.92
CA GLN A 222 -20.39 5.89 5.15
C GLN A 222 -19.39 6.94 5.66
N GLY A 223 -18.36 7.27 4.86
CA GLY A 223 -17.28 8.17 5.27
C GLY A 223 -16.38 7.58 6.37
N LEU A 224 -16.28 6.25 6.45
CA LEU A 224 -15.44 5.54 7.40
C LEU A 224 -14.21 4.94 6.72
N GLN A 225 -13.09 4.95 7.44
CA GLN A 225 -11.86 4.28 7.04
C GLN A 225 -12.03 2.75 7.06
N PRO A 226 -11.33 2.01 6.18
CA PRO A 226 -11.32 0.54 6.19
C PRO A 226 -10.79 -0.06 7.50
N PHE A 227 -11.22 -1.28 7.82
CA PHE A 227 -10.83 -1.95 9.07
C PHE A 227 -9.31 -2.10 9.24
N CYS A 228 -8.58 -2.34 8.16
CA CYS A 228 -7.12 -2.45 8.22
C CYS A 228 -6.42 -1.13 8.57
N THR A 229 -7.08 0.02 8.32
CA THR A 229 -6.60 1.37 8.63
C THR A 229 -6.94 1.75 10.06
N VAL A 230 -8.20 1.58 10.47
CA VAL A 230 -8.66 1.92 11.84
C VAL A 230 -7.94 1.08 12.91
N ASN A 231 -7.69 -0.20 12.63
CA ASN A 231 -7.03 -1.11 13.58
C ASN A 231 -5.49 -1.11 13.43
N CYS A 232 -4.91 -0.12 12.74
CA CYS A 232 -3.46 -0.06 12.59
C CYS A 232 -2.80 0.50 13.86
N ILE A 233 -2.28 -0.38 14.71
CA ILE A 233 -1.58 -0.01 15.95
C ILE A 233 -0.38 0.90 15.66
N GLY A 234 0.41 0.59 14.64
CA GLY A 234 1.56 1.41 14.23
C GLY A 234 1.19 2.77 13.62
N ARG A 235 -0.11 3.06 13.41
CA ARG A 235 -0.60 4.30 12.83
C ARG A 235 0.10 4.67 11.52
N ILE A 236 0.27 3.67 10.65
CA ILE A 236 1.02 3.82 9.39
C ILE A 236 0.13 4.20 8.22
N ARG A 237 -1.19 4.10 8.35
CA ARG A 237 -2.12 4.11 7.23
C ARG A 237 -2.96 5.38 7.25
N ILE A 238 -3.14 5.96 6.06
CA ILE A 238 -4.22 6.89 5.77
C ILE A 238 -4.81 6.50 4.41
N ASN A 239 -6.13 6.32 4.35
CA ASN A 239 -6.82 6.15 3.08
C ASN A 239 -7.55 7.45 2.74
N GLY A 240 -7.67 7.70 1.45
CA GLY A 240 -8.21 8.94 0.91
C GLY A 240 -8.51 8.82 -0.57
N TRP A 241 -8.91 9.94 -1.17
CA TRP A 241 -9.04 10.07 -2.61
C TRP A 241 -7.72 10.56 -3.20
N ILE A 242 -7.37 10.09 -4.39
CA ILE A 242 -6.22 10.61 -5.15
C ILE A 242 -6.69 11.19 -6.49
N HIS A 243 -6.13 12.33 -6.85
CA HIS A 243 -6.33 12.96 -8.15
C HIS A 243 -5.25 12.56 -9.15
N THR A 244 -5.43 12.88 -10.42
CA THR A 244 -4.32 12.85 -11.37
C THR A 244 -3.34 13.97 -11.03
N PRO A 245 -2.04 13.85 -11.38
CA PRO A 245 -1.04 14.85 -11.01
C PRO A 245 -1.37 16.30 -11.43
N ASP A 246 -2.10 16.49 -12.52
CA ASP A 246 -2.58 17.78 -13.03
C ASP A 246 -3.72 18.40 -12.20
N LYS A 247 -4.37 17.61 -11.35
CA LYS A 247 -5.50 18.00 -10.48
C LYS A 247 -5.21 17.80 -8.99
N ALA A 248 -3.94 17.62 -8.62
CA ALA A 248 -3.56 17.38 -7.23
C ALA A 248 -3.97 18.55 -6.32
N ASP A 249 -4.69 18.24 -5.23
CA ASP A 249 -5.08 19.21 -4.21
C ASP A 249 -4.06 19.19 -3.06
N PRO A 250 -3.34 20.29 -2.77
CA PRO A 250 -2.40 20.33 -1.65
C PRO A 250 -3.06 20.21 -0.27
N GLU A 251 -4.37 20.46 -0.14
CA GLU A 251 -5.11 20.23 1.10
C GLU A 251 -5.56 18.76 1.25
N ASN A 252 -5.52 17.95 0.19
CA ASN A 252 -5.87 16.53 0.28
C ASN A 252 -4.69 15.72 0.82
N PRO A 253 -4.84 14.92 1.89
CA PRO A 253 -3.73 14.21 2.51
C PRO A 253 -2.97 13.25 1.58
N VAL A 254 -3.67 12.55 0.69
CA VAL A 254 -3.06 11.56 -0.20
C VAL A 254 -2.33 12.26 -1.36
N ASP A 255 -2.95 13.24 -2.00
CA ASP A 255 -2.30 14.07 -3.01
C ASP A 255 -1.07 14.79 -2.44
N PHE A 256 -1.18 15.30 -1.22
CA PHE A 256 -0.06 15.95 -0.55
C PHE A 256 1.15 15.01 -0.41
N LEU A 257 0.93 13.77 0.03
CA LEU A 257 2.02 12.80 0.20
C LEU A 257 2.55 12.25 -1.14
N VAL A 258 1.69 12.06 -2.15
CA VAL A 258 2.06 11.40 -3.43
C VAL A 258 2.51 12.40 -4.49
N HIS A 259 1.81 13.52 -4.65
CA HIS A 259 2.00 14.49 -5.74
C HIS A 259 2.76 15.74 -5.31
N ILE A 260 2.51 16.25 -4.10
CA ILE A 260 3.11 17.51 -3.63
C ILE A 260 4.49 17.28 -3.01
N ARG A 261 4.56 16.54 -1.90
CA ARG A 261 5.83 16.18 -1.24
C ARG A 261 6.51 14.97 -1.88
N LYS A 262 5.80 14.18 -2.68
CA LYS A 262 6.35 13.03 -3.43
C LYS A 262 7.15 12.06 -2.54
N VAL A 263 6.68 11.90 -1.30
CA VAL A 263 7.29 11.07 -0.26
C VAL A 263 6.73 9.64 -0.27
N ALA A 264 5.51 9.48 -0.78
CA ALA A 264 4.84 8.20 -0.95
C ALA A 264 4.93 7.72 -2.40
N LEU A 265 5.45 6.52 -2.61
CA LEU A 265 5.77 5.96 -3.92
C LEU A 265 4.94 4.69 -4.23
N PRO A 266 4.58 4.44 -5.50
CA PRO A 266 3.86 3.23 -5.89
C PRO A 266 4.74 1.98 -5.73
N LEU A 267 4.13 0.83 -5.40
CA LEU A 267 4.82 -0.46 -5.39
C LEU A 267 4.82 -1.09 -6.79
N TYR A 268 6.01 -1.40 -7.31
CA TYR A 268 6.30 -1.94 -8.63
C TYR A 268 5.57 -1.20 -9.77
N PRO A 269 5.77 0.13 -9.93
CA PRO A 269 5.11 0.90 -10.99
C PRO A 269 5.39 0.34 -12.39
N GLN A 270 6.54 -0.30 -12.60
CA GLN A 270 6.94 -0.93 -13.86
C GLN A 270 5.98 -2.03 -14.35
N PHE A 271 5.14 -2.59 -13.48
CA PHE A 271 4.11 -3.52 -13.94
C PHE A 271 3.05 -2.83 -14.82
N GLY A 272 2.96 -1.50 -14.80
CA GLY A 272 2.09 -0.74 -15.70
C GLY A 272 0.65 -0.66 -15.21
N LEU A 273 0.33 -1.01 -13.96
CA LEU A 273 -1.06 -0.99 -13.50
C LEU A 273 -1.53 0.41 -13.05
N GLN A 274 -0.59 1.36 -12.85
CA GLN A 274 -0.84 2.63 -12.18
C GLN A 274 -1.59 2.40 -10.85
N VAL A 275 -0.87 1.87 -9.87
CA VAL A 275 -1.42 1.43 -8.57
C VAL A 275 -1.86 2.62 -7.73
N ASN A 276 -2.86 2.42 -6.87
CA ASN A 276 -3.40 3.48 -6.01
C ASN A 276 -3.08 3.29 -4.52
N ILE A 277 -2.15 2.39 -4.20
CA ILE A 277 -1.62 2.22 -2.84
C ILE A 277 -0.14 2.56 -2.88
N TYR A 278 0.25 3.49 -2.02
CA TYR A 278 1.57 4.11 -2.01
C TYR A 278 2.26 3.85 -0.68
N TYR A 279 3.58 3.88 -0.69
CA TYR A 279 4.42 3.52 0.44
C TYR A 279 5.46 4.61 0.66
N ILE A 280 5.66 5.04 1.90
CA ILE A 280 6.82 5.85 2.27
C ILE A 280 7.99 4.89 2.49
N PRO A 281 9.05 4.89 1.66
CA PRO A 281 10.10 3.89 1.72
C PRO A 281 10.85 3.88 3.07
N PRO A 282 11.33 2.71 3.53
CA PRO A 282 12.05 2.59 4.79
C PRO A 282 13.43 3.22 4.69
N ILE A 283 13.76 4.14 5.60
CA ILE A 283 15.01 4.92 5.55
C ILE A 283 16.26 4.11 5.90
N HIS A 284 16.11 2.95 6.54
CA HIS A 284 17.19 2.10 7.03
C HIS A 284 17.63 1.03 6.02
N VAL A 285 16.94 0.91 4.87
CA VAL A 285 17.19 -0.12 3.85
C VAL A 285 18.00 0.45 2.68
N PRO A 286 18.94 -0.32 2.09
CA PRO A 286 19.71 0.14 0.94
C PRO A 286 18.83 0.59 -0.24
N THR A 287 19.07 1.81 -0.75
CA THR A 287 18.24 2.39 -1.81
C THR A 287 18.30 1.61 -3.12
N LYS A 288 19.40 0.89 -3.39
CA LYS A 288 19.51 -0.02 -4.55
C LYS A 288 18.38 -1.07 -4.56
N PHE A 289 18.07 -1.68 -3.41
CA PHE A 289 16.98 -2.64 -3.29
C PHE A 289 15.61 -1.94 -3.44
N LEU A 290 15.45 -0.80 -2.77
CA LEU A 290 14.20 -0.05 -2.79
C LEU A 290 13.84 0.53 -4.16
N ARG A 291 14.82 0.94 -4.98
CA ARG A 291 14.57 1.46 -6.35
C ARG A 291 13.91 0.43 -7.25
N GLN A 292 14.22 -0.86 -7.09
CA GLN A 292 13.55 -1.94 -7.80
C GLN A 292 12.06 -2.02 -7.42
N MET A 293 11.74 -1.77 -6.14
CA MET A 293 10.38 -1.86 -5.62
C MET A 293 9.54 -0.61 -5.84
N PHE A 294 10.12 0.58 -5.67
CA PHE A 294 9.38 1.84 -5.61
C PHE A 294 9.74 2.84 -6.72
N GLY A 295 10.68 2.47 -7.59
CA GLY A 295 11.11 3.29 -8.73
C GLY A 295 12.25 4.26 -8.43
N PRO A 296 12.62 5.11 -9.40
CA PRO A 296 13.83 5.93 -9.35
C PRO A 296 13.80 7.06 -8.30
N ARG A 297 12.61 7.43 -7.78
CA ARG A 297 12.44 8.56 -6.85
C ARG A 297 12.72 8.24 -5.38
N VAL A 298 13.11 7.00 -5.06
CA VAL A 298 13.34 6.54 -3.68
C VAL A 298 14.27 7.46 -2.89
N ASP A 299 15.40 7.86 -3.46
CA ASP A 299 16.40 8.65 -2.73
C ASP A 299 15.83 10.02 -2.32
N LYS A 300 15.12 10.69 -3.23
CA LYS A 300 14.49 11.98 -2.97
C LYS A 300 13.32 11.86 -1.98
N ALA A 301 12.56 10.77 -2.05
CA ALA A 301 11.49 10.49 -1.09
C ALA A 301 12.06 10.29 0.33
N ILE A 302 13.15 9.51 0.47
CA ILE A 302 13.84 9.32 1.76
C ILE A 302 14.41 10.63 2.28
N GLU A 303 15.04 11.45 1.43
CA GLU A 303 15.55 12.77 1.82
C GLU A 303 14.42 13.66 2.35
N THR A 304 13.28 13.69 1.65
CA THR A 304 12.10 14.47 2.04
C THR A 304 11.54 13.97 3.37
N TYR A 305 11.41 12.66 3.55
CA TYR A 305 10.92 12.06 4.79
C TYR A 305 11.83 12.37 6.00
N ARG A 306 13.16 12.33 5.81
CA ARG A 306 14.11 12.69 6.89
C ARG A 306 13.99 14.13 7.34
N LYS A 307 13.54 15.03 6.46
CA LYS A 307 13.28 16.45 6.76
C LYS A 307 11.89 16.70 7.36
N ALA A 308 11.04 15.67 7.50
CA ALA A 308 9.70 15.82 8.08
C ALA A 308 9.66 16.53 9.44
N PRO A 309 10.63 16.37 10.37
CA PRO A 309 10.63 17.14 11.63
C PRO A 309 10.67 18.67 11.46
N GLU A 310 11.22 19.15 10.33
CA GLU A 310 11.40 20.56 9.99
C GLU A 310 10.29 21.10 9.06
N ASP A 311 9.42 20.22 8.54
CA ASP A 311 8.30 20.54 7.66
C ASP A 311 6.96 20.34 8.41
N PRO A 312 6.35 21.42 8.96
CA PRO A 312 5.14 21.31 9.76
C PRO A 312 3.97 20.67 9.01
N GLU A 313 3.85 20.89 7.70
CA GLU A 313 2.78 20.33 6.87
C GLU A 313 2.96 18.82 6.71
N LEU A 314 4.16 18.37 6.33
CA LEU A 314 4.47 16.94 6.20
C LEU A 314 4.34 16.23 7.55
N LYS A 315 4.89 16.80 8.61
CA LYS A 315 4.72 16.29 9.97
C LYS A 315 3.24 16.20 10.34
N GLY A 316 2.46 17.23 10.05
CA GLY A 316 1.02 17.27 10.30
C GLY A 316 0.28 16.12 9.63
N VAL A 317 0.47 15.91 8.33
CA VAL A 317 -0.19 14.80 7.62
C VAL A 317 0.21 13.44 8.19
N LEU A 318 1.48 13.24 8.53
CA LEU A 318 1.96 12.00 9.16
C LEU A 318 1.34 11.76 10.55
N MET A 319 1.02 12.83 11.29
CA MET A 319 0.34 12.76 12.59
C MET A 319 -1.16 12.47 12.47
N LEU A 320 -1.79 12.74 11.32
CA LEU A 320 -3.18 12.37 11.07
C LEU A 320 -3.37 10.87 10.81
N MET A 321 -2.32 10.14 10.43
CA MET A 321 -2.39 8.70 10.22
C MET A 321 -2.84 7.99 11.51
N GLY A 322 -3.97 7.27 11.44
CA GLY A 322 -4.55 6.57 12.60
C GLY A 322 -5.12 7.48 13.70
N ALA A 323 -5.31 8.79 13.45
CA ALA A 323 -5.86 9.72 14.43
C ALA A 323 -7.40 9.71 14.50
N THR A 324 -8.07 9.19 13.47
CA THR A 324 -9.53 9.11 13.39
C THR A 324 -9.97 7.89 12.58
N GLU A 325 -11.16 7.38 12.85
CA GLU A 325 -11.80 6.35 12.04
C GLU A 325 -12.58 6.90 10.83
N ARG A 326 -12.72 8.24 10.75
CA ARG A 326 -13.45 8.93 9.69
C ARG A 326 -12.54 9.22 8.50
N TRP A 327 -13.14 9.34 7.32
CA TRP A 327 -12.45 9.68 6.09
C TRP A 327 -12.01 11.14 6.11
N VAL A 328 -10.70 11.39 6.10
CA VAL A 328 -10.13 12.74 6.09
C VAL A 328 -9.96 13.18 4.64
N ASP A 329 -10.80 14.11 4.20
CA ASP A 329 -10.80 14.63 2.84
C ASP A 329 -9.79 15.75 2.66
N LYS A 330 -9.70 16.62 3.68
CA LYS A 330 -8.77 17.76 3.72
C LYS A 330 -8.02 17.84 5.04
N PHE A 331 -6.84 18.46 5.01
CA PHE A 331 -6.11 18.83 6.21
C PHE A 331 -5.60 20.27 6.15
N ARG A 332 -5.37 20.86 7.33
CA ARG A 332 -4.66 22.14 7.47
C ARG A 332 -3.79 22.12 8.71
N VAL A 333 -2.61 22.71 8.61
CA VAL A 333 -1.75 22.98 9.77
C VAL A 333 -1.94 24.43 10.21
N GLN A 334 -2.24 24.64 11.48
CA GLN A 334 -2.44 25.97 12.06
C GLN A 334 -1.84 26.00 13.47
N GLY A 335 -0.84 26.87 13.67
CA GLY A 335 -0.04 26.88 14.89
C GLY A 335 0.63 25.53 15.12
N ASP A 336 0.51 25.00 16.34
CA ASP A 336 1.09 23.71 16.74
C ASP A 336 0.16 22.50 16.50
N TYR A 337 -0.88 22.65 15.68
CA TYR A 337 -1.88 21.62 15.44
C TYR A 337 -2.09 21.34 13.96
N VAL A 338 -2.40 20.08 13.65
CA VAL A 338 -2.98 19.67 12.38
C VAL A 338 -4.46 19.35 12.58
N TYR A 339 -5.29 19.81 11.65
CA TYR A 339 -6.73 19.60 11.61
C TYR A 339 -7.07 18.75 10.40
N GLY A 340 -7.90 17.74 10.58
CA GLY A 340 -8.49 16.95 9.50
C GLY A 340 -9.98 17.26 9.35
N TYR A 341 -10.45 17.38 8.12
CA TYR A 341 -11.82 17.76 7.77
C TYR A 341 -12.49 16.72 6.87
N ASP A 342 -13.81 16.64 6.92
CA ASP A 342 -14.61 15.92 5.94
C ASP A 342 -14.80 16.73 4.65
N GLU A 343 -15.45 16.13 3.64
CA GLU A 343 -15.75 16.76 2.35
C GLU A 343 -16.64 18.01 2.47
N ARG A 344 -17.39 18.16 3.58
CA ARG A 344 -18.25 19.32 3.84
C ARG A 344 -17.53 20.42 4.63
N GLY A 345 -16.25 20.21 4.98
CA GLY A 345 -15.45 21.13 5.77
C GLY A 345 -15.68 21.05 7.28
N ASN A 346 -16.40 20.04 7.78
CA ASN A 346 -16.53 19.83 9.23
C ASN A 346 -15.23 19.26 9.78
N GLU A 347 -14.79 19.76 10.94
CA GLU A 347 -13.62 19.22 11.63
C GLU A 347 -13.92 17.80 12.14
N LEU A 348 -13.08 16.84 11.75
CA LEU A 348 -13.16 15.44 12.19
C LEU A 348 -12.19 15.15 13.34
N VAL A 349 -11.01 15.76 13.31
CA VAL A 349 -9.92 15.50 14.24
C VAL A 349 -8.96 16.68 14.30
N ARG A 350 -8.37 16.91 15.47
CA ARG A 350 -7.23 17.80 15.67
C ARG A 350 -6.14 17.07 16.43
N VAL A 351 -4.89 17.19 15.98
CA VAL A 351 -3.74 16.49 16.58
C VAL A 351 -2.61 17.50 16.81
N PRO A 352 -1.98 17.54 18.00
CA PRO A 352 -0.81 18.38 18.19
C PRO A 352 0.38 17.87 17.37
N LEU A 353 1.15 18.77 16.78
CA LEU A 353 2.38 18.43 16.05
C LEU A 353 3.49 17.95 16.99
N LYS A 354 3.40 18.24 18.28
CA LYS A 354 4.34 17.80 19.31
C LYS A 354 3.55 17.29 20.50
N GLU A 355 3.85 16.06 20.90
CA GLU A 355 3.26 15.50 22.11
C GLU A 355 3.68 16.34 23.33
N PRO A 356 2.74 16.78 24.19
CA PRO A 356 3.08 17.46 25.42
C PRO A 356 3.87 16.54 26.36
N ILE A 357 4.98 17.04 26.89
CA ILE A 357 5.77 16.31 27.89
C ILE A 357 5.20 16.63 29.28
N TYR A 358 4.68 15.61 29.95
CA TYR A 358 4.21 15.72 31.34
C TYR A 358 5.28 15.21 32.31
N LEU A 359 5.94 16.13 33.01
CA LEU A 359 6.89 15.78 34.07
C LEU A 359 6.11 15.48 35.37
N ARG A 360 6.13 14.22 35.81
CA ARG A 360 5.56 13.81 37.10
C ARG A 360 6.58 14.00 38.23
N PRO A 361 6.15 14.39 39.44
CA PRO A 361 7.06 14.46 40.59
C PRO A 361 7.76 13.11 40.84
N VAL A 362 9.01 13.15 41.26
CA VAL A 362 9.79 11.94 41.58
C VAL A 362 9.12 11.13 42.68
N TYR A 363 8.46 11.77 43.65
CA TYR A 363 7.70 11.09 44.70
C TYR A 363 6.19 11.09 44.42
N ASP A 364 5.58 9.92 44.47
CA ASP A 364 4.14 9.73 44.40
C ASP A 364 3.54 9.71 45.81
N ARG A 365 2.98 10.85 46.26
CA ARG A 365 2.36 10.95 47.59
C ARG A 365 1.15 10.04 47.76
N GLN A 366 0.40 9.76 46.68
CA GLN A 366 -0.81 8.95 46.76
C GLN A 366 -0.49 7.49 47.06
N PHE A 367 0.57 6.97 46.43
CA PHE A 367 0.97 5.57 46.55
C PHE A 367 2.19 5.38 47.47
N THR A 368 2.74 6.47 48.02
CA THR A 368 3.93 6.48 48.89
C THR A 368 5.18 5.85 48.25
N VAL A 369 5.30 5.92 46.92
CA VAL A 369 6.41 5.33 46.16
C VAL A 369 7.25 6.39 45.44
N TYR A 370 8.52 6.10 45.22
CA TYR A 370 9.36 6.87 44.31
C TYR A 370 9.17 6.36 42.87
N ARG A 371 8.87 7.28 41.96
CA ARG A 371 8.90 7.05 40.53
C ARG A 371 10.35 7.12 40.08
N HIS A 372 10.89 5.98 39.66
CA HIS A 372 12.20 5.90 39.04
C HIS A 372 12.02 5.74 37.54
N ASN A 373 12.56 6.66 36.75
CA ASN A 373 12.78 6.46 35.32
C ASN A 373 14.14 5.79 35.17
N ILE A 374 14.18 4.46 35.20
CA ILE A 374 15.34 3.72 34.73
C ILE A 374 15.10 3.51 33.23
N THR A 375 15.73 4.36 32.43
CA THR A 375 15.81 4.22 30.97
C THR A 375 17.16 3.69 30.56
#